data_AF-A0A955HI59-F1
#
_entry.id   AF-A0A955HI59-F1
#
_cell.length_a   1.000
_cell.length_b   1.000
_cell.length_c   1.000
_cell.angle_alpha   90.00
_cell.angle_beta   90.00
_cell.angle_gamma   90.00
#
_symmetry.space_group_name_H-M   'P 1'
#
loop_
_entity.id
_entity.type
_entity.pdbx_description
1 polymer ?
#
loop_
_entity_poly.entity_id
_entity_poly.type
_entity_poly.pdbx_seq_one_letter_code
_entity_poly.pdbx_strand_id
1 'polypeptide(L)'
;MSKELETSENPSEGLGNFFDYLWGDVQGYVYLPTKNGKTDEWKKTLFEWPAHRPHIIKHVLAKNAEGLDVYVAPAIFDAAKPTKDHVKGSNVVWVDFDGNAPTT
;
A
#
# COMPACT_ATOMS: atom_id res chain seq x y z
N MET A 1 12.03 -21.82 1.68
CA MET A 1 11.69 -21.53 3.09
C MET A 1 10.63 -20.45 3.06
N SER A 2 9.39 -20.82 3.30
CA SER A 2 8.29 -19.86 3.43
C SER A 2 8.48 -19.14 4.77
N LYS A 3 8.70 -17.83 4.73
CA LYS A 3 8.75 -17.02 5.94
C LYS A 3 7.31 -16.90 6.42
N GLU A 4 6.95 -17.63 7.47
CA GLU A 4 5.69 -17.39 8.17
C GLU A 4 5.65 -15.91 8.55
N LEU A 5 4.56 -15.22 8.19
CA LEU A 5 4.33 -13.86 8.67
C LEU A 5 4.07 -13.97 10.18
N GLU A 6 5.13 -13.85 10.97
CA GLU A 6 5.01 -13.64 12.41
C GLU A 6 4.12 -12.41 12.64
N THR A 7 3.03 -12.58 13.37
CA THR A 7 2.16 -11.48 13.79
C THR A 7 2.96 -10.56 14.70
N SER A 8 3.45 -9.44 14.16
CA SER A 8 4.14 -8.44 14.96
C SER A 8 3.16 -7.82 15.96
N GLU A 9 3.46 -7.87 17.25
CA GLU A 9 2.66 -7.20 18.29
C GLU A 9 2.65 -5.67 18.11
N ASN A 10 3.62 -5.11 17.37
CA ASN A 10 3.72 -3.70 17.06
C ASN A 10 3.15 -3.37 15.66
N PRO A 11 2.06 -2.59 15.55
CA PRO A 11 1.46 -2.21 14.27
C PRO A 11 2.43 -1.52 13.30
N SER A 12 3.40 -0.75 13.81
CA SER A 12 4.37 -0.04 12.97
C SER A 12 5.35 -1.00 12.30
N GLU A 13 5.74 -2.06 13.02
CA GLU A 13 6.62 -3.10 12.51
C GLU A 13 5.89 -3.94 11.45
N GLY A 14 4.65 -4.35 11.73
CA GLY A 14 3.82 -5.11 10.80
C GLY A 14 3.57 -4.37 9.49
N LEU A 15 3.22 -3.08 9.56
CA LEU A 15 3.09 -2.23 8.38
C LEU A 15 4.41 -2.09 7.62
N GLY A 16 5.51 -1.90 8.34
CA GLY A 16 6.84 -1.83 7.74
C GLY A 16 7.18 -3.09 6.96
N ASN A 17 7.01 -4.26 7.57
CA ASN A 17 7.26 -5.55 6.95
C ASN A 17 6.32 -5.80 5.74
N PHE A 18 5.06 -5.38 5.84
CA PHE A 18 4.10 -5.46 4.74
C PHE A 18 4.54 -4.60 3.54
N PHE A 19 4.97 -3.36 3.75
CA PHE A 19 5.43 -2.50 2.66
C PHE A 19 6.78 -2.93 2.08
N ASP A 20 7.68 -3.45 2.91
CA ASP A 20 8.93 -4.06 2.43
C ASP A 20 8.65 -5.27 1.54
N TYR A 21 7.68 -6.12 1.91
CA TYR A 21 7.24 -7.20 1.04
C TYR A 21 6.62 -6.70 -0.27
N LEU A 22 5.77 -5.67 -0.20
CA LEU A 22 5.01 -5.18 -1.35
C LEU A 22 5.90 -4.51 -2.41
N TRP A 23 6.88 -3.70 -1.97
CA TRP A 23 7.67 -2.83 -2.86
C TRP A 23 9.17 -3.15 -2.88
N GLY A 24 9.67 -3.91 -1.91
CA GLY A 24 11.08 -4.33 -1.85
C GLY A 24 12.04 -3.15 -1.98
N ASP A 25 13.12 -3.34 -2.75
CA ASP A 25 14.17 -2.33 -2.95
C ASP A 25 13.91 -1.41 -4.16
N VAL A 26 12.74 -1.51 -4.80
CA VAL A 26 12.46 -0.78 -6.05
C VAL A 26 12.16 0.69 -5.76
N GLN A 27 13.07 1.57 -6.19
CA GLN A 27 12.87 3.01 -6.03
C GLN A 27 11.77 3.56 -6.96
N GLY A 28 10.96 4.47 -6.45
CA GLY A 28 9.91 5.16 -7.20
C GLY A 28 8.90 5.83 -6.28
N TYR A 29 7.70 6.08 -6.79
CA TYR A 29 6.60 6.63 -6.02
C TYR A 29 5.55 5.56 -5.75
N VAL A 30 4.99 5.55 -4.54
CA VAL A 30 3.92 4.63 -4.12
C VAL A 30 2.67 5.41 -3.76
N TYR A 31 1.50 4.83 -4.00
CA TYR A 31 0.21 5.54 -3.91
C TYR A 31 -0.63 5.00 -2.75
N LEU A 32 -0.94 5.87 -1.79
CA LEU A 32 -1.73 5.55 -0.60
C LEU A 32 -2.84 6.56 -0.36
N PRO A 33 -3.88 6.60 -1.22
CA PRO A 33 -4.97 7.54 -1.05
C PRO A 33 -5.81 7.21 0.18
N THR A 34 -6.44 8.24 0.74
CA THR A 34 -7.39 8.09 1.84
C THR A 34 -8.80 8.40 1.39
N LYS A 35 -9.77 7.70 1.95
CA LYS A 35 -11.20 7.94 1.75
C LYS A 35 -11.88 8.26 3.07
N ASN A 36 -12.70 9.30 3.09
CA ASN A 36 -13.61 9.53 4.20
C ASN A 36 -14.89 8.72 4.00
N GLY A 37 -15.12 7.71 4.84
CA GLY A 37 -16.30 6.84 4.74
C GLY A 37 -17.65 7.55 4.95
N LYS A 38 -17.66 8.76 5.54
CA LYS A 38 -18.90 9.54 5.78
C LYS A 38 -19.20 10.53 4.66
N THR A 39 -18.18 11.11 4.03
CA THR A 39 -18.34 12.14 2.99
C THR A 39 -18.02 11.65 1.59
N ASP A 40 -17.52 10.42 1.45
CA ASP A 40 -17.02 9.83 0.20
C ASP A 40 -15.84 10.62 -0.42
N GLU A 41 -15.23 11.54 0.34
CA GLU A 41 -14.13 12.38 -0.13
C GLU A 41 -12.82 11.58 -0.25
N TRP A 42 -12.17 11.72 -1.40
CA TRP A 42 -10.88 11.09 -1.69
C TRP A 42 -9.74 12.11 -1.65
N LYS A 43 -8.65 11.75 -0.96
CA LYS A 43 -7.40 12.48 -1.01
C LYS A 43 -6.30 11.60 -1.59
N LYS A 44 -5.76 12.03 -2.72
CA LYS A 44 -4.62 11.37 -3.38
C LYS A 44 -3.34 11.69 -2.63
N THR A 45 -2.52 10.68 -2.33
CA THR A 45 -1.23 10.90 -1.66
C THR A 45 -0.21 9.92 -2.22
N LEU A 46 0.94 10.44 -2.64
CA LEU A 46 2.07 9.65 -3.10
C LEU A 46 3.30 9.93 -2.23
N PHE A 47 4.14 8.93 -2.07
CA PHE A 47 5.37 9.00 -1.31
C PHE A 47 6.52 8.39 -2.12
N GLU A 48 7.72 8.95 -2.00
CA GLU A 48 8.93 8.33 -2.52
C GLU A 48 9.29 7.09 -1.70
N TRP A 49 9.42 5.95 -2.35
CA TRP A 49 9.87 4.70 -1.75
C TRP A 49 11.32 4.41 -2.17
N PRO A 50 12.20 3.93 -1.26
CA PRO A 50 11.98 3.70 0.18
C PRO A 50 12.23 4.94 1.07
N ALA A 51 12.60 6.08 0.48
CA ALA A 51 13.01 7.29 1.21
C ALA A 51 11.99 7.75 2.28
N HIS A 52 10.70 7.61 2.00
CA HIS A 52 9.62 8.00 2.90
C HIS A 52 8.98 6.82 3.65
N ARG A 53 9.64 5.65 3.77
CA ARG A 53 9.11 4.48 4.49
C ARG A 53 8.56 4.82 5.90
N PRO A 54 9.27 5.55 6.79
CA PRO A 54 8.71 5.93 8.09
C PRO A 54 7.47 6.83 7.98
N HIS A 55 7.42 7.71 6.98
CA HIS A 55 6.30 8.62 6.76
C HIS A 55 5.06 7.88 6.25
N ILE A 56 5.23 6.84 5.43
CA ILE A 56 4.14 5.98 4.95
C ILE A 56 3.48 5.26 6.12
N ILE A 57 4.27 4.65 7.01
CA ILE A 57 3.76 3.99 8.22
C ILE A 57 2.99 4.99 9.09
N LYS A 58 3.59 6.18 9.33
CA LYS A 58 2.93 7.25 10.09
C LYS A 58 1.63 7.72 9.43
N HIS A 59 1.59 7.83 8.10
CA HIS A 59 0.40 8.23 7.33
C HIS A 59 -0.73 7.24 7.56
N VAL A 60 -0.48 5.93 7.44
CA VAL A 60 -1.49 4.90 7.65
C VAL A 60 -2.06 4.96 9.06
N LEU A 61 -1.19 5.01 10.08
CA LEU A 61 -1.62 5.05 11.48
C LEU A 61 -2.39 6.33 11.81
N ALA A 62 -1.92 7.49 11.35
CA ALA A 62 -2.57 8.77 11.60
C ALA A 62 -3.93 8.86 10.91
N LYS A 63 -4.03 8.44 9.65
CA LYS A 63 -5.29 8.53 8.89
C LYS A 63 -6.33 7.53 9.37
N ASN A 64 -5.92 6.34 9.76
CA ASN A 64 -6.80 5.40 10.44
C ASN A 64 -7.33 5.97 11.78
N ALA A 65 -6.47 6.64 12.57
CA ALA A 65 -6.89 7.30 13.81
C ALA A 65 -7.85 8.49 13.58
N GLU A 66 -7.75 9.16 12.42
CA GLU A 66 -8.71 10.18 11.96
C GLU A 66 -10.05 9.56 11.48
N GLY A 67 -10.17 8.23 11.43
CA GLY A 67 -11.36 7.52 10.96
C GLY A 67 -11.49 7.47 9.44
N LEU A 68 -10.36 7.59 8.72
CA LEU A 68 -10.29 7.50 7.26
C LEU A 68 -9.80 6.12 6.85
N ASP A 69 -10.36 5.60 5.76
CA ASP A 69 -9.86 4.39 5.12
C ASP A 69 -8.59 4.71 4.33
N VAL A 70 -7.56 3.88 4.46
CA VAL A 70 -6.31 4.02 3.71
C VAL A 70 -6.23 2.88 2.71
N TYR A 71 -6.15 3.23 1.43
CA TYR A 71 -6.00 2.28 0.33
C TYR A 71 -4.53 2.27 -0.09
N VAL A 72 -4.08 1.15 -0.67
CA VAL A 72 -2.69 0.97 -1.13
C VAL A 72 -2.69 0.39 -2.53
N ALA A 73 -1.84 0.94 -3.40
CA ALA A 73 -1.54 0.33 -4.69
C ALA A 73 -0.26 -0.53 -4.62
N PRO A 74 -0.28 -1.77 -5.13
CA PRO A 74 0.93 -2.60 -5.24
C PRO A 74 1.90 -2.10 -6.32
N ALA A 75 1.43 -1.24 -7.22
CA ALA A 75 2.24 -0.65 -8.29
C ALA A 75 3.18 0.45 -7.77
N ILE A 76 4.35 0.52 -8.37
CA ILE A 76 5.35 1.57 -8.17
C ILE A 76 5.37 2.44 -9.43
N PHE A 77 5.45 3.75 -9.26
CA PHE A 77 5.42 4.74 -10.33
C PHE A 77 6.77 5.42 -10.52
N ASP A 78 7.10 5.84 -11.74
CA ASP A 78 8.36 6.55 -12.06
C ASP A 78 8.32 8.05 -11.72
N ALA A 79 7.12 8.60 -11.54
CA ALA A 79 6.84 9.97 -11.15
C ALA A 79 5.70 10.01 -10.11
N ALA A 80 5.51 11.15 -9.46
CA ALA A 80 4.40 11.40 -8.52
C ALA A 80 3.03 11.50 -9.24
N LYS A 81 2.72 10.55 -10.11
CA LYS A 81 1.54 10.49 -10.98
C LYS A 81 1.01 9.05 -11.04
N PRO A 82 -0.13 8.74 -10.40
CA PRO A 82 -0.66 7.38 -10.36
C PRO A 82 -1.48 7.07 -11.63
N THR A 83 -0.85 7.17 -12.81
CA THR A 83 -1.47 6.88 -14.11
C THR A 83 -0.72 5.74 -14.79
N LYS A 84 -1.40 5.03 -15.71
CA LYS A 84 -0.86 3.83 -16.38
C LYS A 84 0.50 4.05 -17.03
N ASP A 85 0.68 5.20 -17.71
CA ASP A 85 1.91 5.53 -18.43
C ASP A 85 3.12 5.72 -17.51
N HIS A 86 2.88 5.90 -16.20
CA HIS A 86 3.90 6.08 -15.19
C HIS A 86 4.14 4.82 -14.35
N VAL A 87 3.48 3.69 -14.66
CA VAL A 87 3.69 2.43 -13.93
C VAL A 87 5.04 1.84 -14.30
N LYS A 88 5.92 1.74 -13.30
CA LYS A 88 7.23 1.08 -13.40
C LYS A 88 7.11 -0.44 -13.26
N GLY A 89 6.15 -0.91 -12.46
CA GLY A 89 5.89 -2.33 -12.22
C GLY A 89 5.30 -2.62 -10.85
N SER A 90 5.27 -3.89 -10.46
CA SER A 90 4.92 -4.37 -9.12
C SER A 90 5.70 -5.66 -8.80
N ASN A 91 6.00 -5.91 -7.53
CA ASN A 91 6.66 -7.15 -7.09
C ASN A 91 5.65 -8.29 -6.82
N VAL A 92 4.35 -7.99 -6.86
CA VAL A 92 3.28 -8.95 -6.61
C VAL A 92 2.29 -8.97 -7.76
N VAL A 93 1.66 -10.12 -7.97
CA VAL A 93 0.47 -10.22 -8.83
C VAL A 93 -0.73 -9.98 -7.95
N TRP A 94 -1.57 -9.01 -8.33
CA TRP A 94 -2.85 -8.78 -7.68
C TRP A 94 -3.93 -9.57 -8.41
N VAL A 95 -4.70 -10.37 -7.67
CA VAL A 95 -5.86 -11.09 -8.17
C VAL A 95 -7.03 -10.80 -7.25
N ASP A 96 -8.19 -10.56 -7.84
CA ASP A 96 -9.45 -10.43 -7.12
C ASP A 96 -10.21 -11.76 -7.24
N PHE A 97 -10.72 -12.25 -6.11
CA PHE A 97 -11.55 -13.44 -6.06
C PHE A 97 -12.98 -12.99 -5.79
N ASP A 98 -13.75 -12.86 -6.86
CA ASP A 98 -15.14 -12.40 -6.88
C ASP A 98 -16.15 -13.41 -6.29
N GLY A 99 -15.67 -14.48 -5.63
CA GLY A 99 -16.50 -15.49 -5.00
C GLY A 99 -17.11 -16.54 -5.94
N ASN A 100 -16.83 -16.46 -7.25
CA ASN A 100 -17.29 -17.43 -8.26
C ASN A 100 -16.19 -18.41 -8.71
N ALA A 101 -15.15 -18.59 -7.89
CA ALA A 101 -14.09 -19.54 -8.18
C ALA A 101 -14.70 -20.95 -8.38
N PRO A 102 -14.34 -21.68 -9.46
CA PRO A 102 -14.82 -23.03 -9.68
C PRO A 102 -14.54 -23.90 -8.45
N THR A 103 -15.55 -24.60 -7.95
CA THR A 103 -15.43 -25.42 -6.74
C THR A 103 -14.68 -26.73 -6.97
N THR A 104 -14.46 -27.11 -8.22
CA THR A 104 -13.62 -28.24 -8.69
C THR A 104 -13.46 -28.17 -10.20
#